data_AF-A0A2T4Z7P3-F1
#
_entry.id   AF-A0A2T4Z7P3-F1
#
_cell.length_a   1.000
_cell.length_b   1.000
_cell.length_c   1.000
_cell.angle_alpha   90.00
_cell.angle_beta   90.00
_cell.angle_gamma   90.00
#
_symmetry.space_group_name_H-M   'P 1'
#
loop_
_entity.id
_entity.type
_entity.pdbx_description
1 polymer ?
#
loop_
_entity_poly.entity_id
_entity_poly.type
_entity_poly.pdbx_seq_one_letter_code
_entity_poly.pdbx_strand_id
1 'polypeptide(L)'
;MDGLFQAADCTSIILEQRLHHPGRPRELAVHRRRRKGWQREKLVILAADHPARRETSAGGDLWAMADRAELLHRIVSTQSR
;
A
#
# COMPACT_ATOMS: atom_id res chain seq x y z
N MET A 1 24.02 -3.34 -11.35
CA MET A 1 23.61 -2.53 -10.19
C MET A 1 22.09 -2.50 -10.22
N ASP A 2 21.46 -3.65 -10.01
CA ASP A 2 20.02 -3.84 -10.12
C ASP A 2 19.58 -4.25 -8.70
N GLY A 3 19.02 -3.36 -7.88
CA GLY A 3 17.81 -2.58 -8.17
C GLY A 3 16.56 -3.22 -7.56
N LEU A 4 16.70 -4.25 -6.73
CA LEU A 4 15.58 -4.85 -6.00
C LEU A 4 15.49 -4.26 -4.59
N PHE A 5 14.74 -3.16 -4.47
CA PHE A 5 14.16 -2.75 -3.20
C PHE A 5 13.14 -3.83 -2.79
N GLN A 6 13.49 -4.70 -1.85
CA GLN A 6 12.63 -5.81 -1.47
C GLN A 6 11.48 -5.32 -0.56
N ALA A 7 10.37 -6.05 -0.49
CA ALA A 7 9.22 -5.66 0.35
C ALA A 7 9.62 -5.41 1.82
N ALA A 8 10.57 -6.20 2.31
CA ALA A 8 11.16 -6.08 3.64
C ALA A 8 11.87 -4.73 3.86
N ASP A 9 12.59 -4.21 2.86
CA ASP A 9 13.34 -2.95 2.95
C ASP A 9 12.39 -1.75 3.04
N CYS A 10 11.33 -1.76 2.22
CA CYS A 10 10.29 -0.74 2.25
C CYS A 10 9.55 -0.72 3.60
N THR A 11 9.23 -1.89 4.17
CA THR A 11 8.56 -1.94 5.48
C THR A 11 9.44 -1.45 6.62
N SER A 12 10.75 -1.73 6.57
CA SER A 12 11.71 -1.21 7.54
C SER A 12 11.78 0.32 7.51
N ILE A 13 11.80 0.93 6.32
CA ILE A 13 11.75 2.39 6.18
C ILE A 13 10.45 2.97 6.73
N ILE A 14 9.30 2.34 6.44
CA ILE A 14 8.01 2.79 6.96
C ILE A 14 7.99 2.70 8.50
N LEU A 15 8.56 1.65 9.07
CA LEU A 15 8.64 1.47 10.51
C LEU A 15 9.52 2.54 11.15
N GLU A 16 10.72 2.75 10.61
CA GLU A 16 11.67 3.77 11.06
C GLU A 16 11.04 5.17 11.07
N GLN A 17 10.36 5.53 9.98
CA GLN A 17 9.64 6.80 9.89
C GLN A 17 8.49 6.88 10.90
N ARG A 18 7.75 5.80 11.15
CA ARG A 18 6.66 5.81 12.14
C ARG A 18 7.16 5.92 13.57
N LEU A 19 8.31 5.35 13.88
CA LEU A 19 8.93 5.40 15.21
C LEU A 19 9.53 6.78 15.49
N HIS A 20 10.32 7.31 14.55
CA HIS A 20 11.10 8.53 14.78
C HIS A 20 10.44 9.81 14.26
N HIS A 21 9.59 9.72 13.23
CA HIS A 21 8.93 10.87 12.59
C HIS A 21 7.43 10.60 12.32
N PRO A 22 6.60 10.36 13.35
CA PRO A 22 5.21 9.93 13.17
C PRO A 22 4.33 10.92 12.38
N GLY A 23 4.73 12.20 12.28
CA GLY A 23 4.07 13.22 11.46
C GLY A 23 4.29 13.07 9.94
N ARG A 24 5.32 12.32 9.53
CA ARG A 24 5.72 12.18 8.12
C ARG A 24 4.61 11.73 7.17
N PRO A 25 3.76 10.74 7.50
CA PRO A 25 2.65 10.35 6.62
C PRO A 25 1.67 11.50 6.34
N ARG A 26 1.41 12.36 7.33
CA ARG A 26 0.53 13.52 7.17
C ARG A 26 1.15 14.55 6.24
N GLU A 27 2.44 14.86 6.44
CA GLU A 27 3.19 15.77 5.56
C GLU A 27 3.13 15.29 4.10
N LEU A 28 3.44 14.01 3.86
CA LEU A 28 3.41 13.42 2.53
C LEU A 28 1.99 13.43 1.93
N ALA A 29 0.96 13.16 2.73
CA ALA A 29 -0.42 13.18 2.28
C ALA A 29 -0.89 14.58 1.83
N VAL A 30 -0.44 15.64 2.51
CA VAL A 30 -0.72 17.04 2.12
C VAL A 30 -0.07 17.39 0.80
N HIS A 31 1.17 16.93 0.57
CA HIS A 31 1.94 17.23 -0.64
C HIS A 31 1.66 16.26 -1.81
N ARG A 32 0.76 15.28 -1.61
CA ARG A 32 0.45 14.26 -2.62
C ARG A 32 -0.12 14.90 -3.88
N ARG A 33 0.55 14.68 -5.01
CA ARG A 33 0.07 15.11 -6.34
C ARG A 33 -1.35 14.56 -6.58
N ARG A 34 -2.32 15.46 -6.72
CA ARG A 34 -3.72 15.11 -7.00
C ARG A 34 -3.96 15.16 -8.51
N ARG A 35 -4.71 14.18 -9.01
CA ARG A 35 -5.25 14.22 -10.37
C ARG A 35 -6.35 15.30 -10.45
N LYS A 36 -6.38 16.09 -11.53
CA LYS A 36 -7.34 17.22 -11.71
C LYS A 36 -8.81 16.80 -11.82
N GLY A 37 -9.08 15.50 -12.02
CA GLY A 37 -10.42 14.95 -12.15
C GLY A 37 -10.37 13.55 -12.77
N TRP A 38 -11.52 12.87 -12.83
CA TRP A 38 -11.71 11.67 -13.64
C TRP A 38 -12.47 12.07 -14.91
N GLN A 39 -11.89 11.82 -16.08
CA GLN A 39 -12.47 12.24 -17.37
C GLN A 39 -12.75 11.05 -18.31
N ARG A 40 -12.71 9.82 -17.79
CA ARG A 40 -12.92 8.61 -18.57
C ARG A 40 -14.22 7.94 -18.15
N GLU A 41 -14.69 7.01 -18.96
CA GLU A 41 -15.95 6.31 -18.71
C GLU A 41 -15.85 5.25 -17.60
N LYS A 42 -14.65 4.70 -17.34
CA LYS A 42 -14.49 3.51 -16.47
C LYS A 42 -13.48 3.68 -15.35
N LEU A 43 -13.94 3.79 -14.11
CA LEU A 43 -13.07 3.88 -12.94
C LEU A 43 -12.85 2.49 -12.32
N VAL A 44 -11.59 2.15 -12.05
CA VAL A 44 -11.23 0.97 -11.24
C VAL A 44 -10.61 1.46 -9.93
N ILE A 45 -11.12 0.96 -8.81
CA ILE A 45 -10.58 1.19 -7.46
C ILE A 45 -10.27 -0.18 -6.86
N LEU A 46 -9.04 -0.35 -6.38
CA LEU A 46 -8.67 -1.53 -5.59
C LEU A 46 -9.08 -1.31 -4.12
N ALA A 47 -9.93 -2.19 -3.60
CA ALA A 47 -10.28 -2.21 -2.18
C ALA A 47 -9.34 -3.16 -1.41
N ALA A 48 -8.88 -2.74 -0.23
CA ALA A 48 -7.97 -3.50 0.61
C ALA A 48 -8.19 -3.24 2.12
N ASP A 49 -9.41 -2.86 2.52
CA ASP A 49 -9.77 -2.55 3.91
C ASP A 49 -10.26 -3.78 4.70
N HIS A 50 -10.46 -4.92 4.04
CA HIS A 50 -10.93 -6.17 4.66
C HIS A 50 -10.15 -6.59 5.93
N PRO A 51 -8.81 -6.50 5.99
CA PRO A 51 -8.07 -6.87 7.21
C PRO A 51 -8.47 -6.05 8.44
N ALA A 52 -8.89 -4.79 8.28
CA ALA A 52 -9.37 -3.97 9.38
C ALA A 52 -10.68 -4.50 9.99
N ARG A 53 -11.42 -5.32 9.24
CA ARG A 53 -12.65 -6.01 9.67
C ARG A 53 -12.37 -7.42 10.19
N ARG A 54 -11.10 -7.79 10.35
CA ARG A 54 -10.64 -9.15 10.71
C ARG A 54 -10.92 -10.21 9.62
N GLU A 55 -11.03 -9.77 8.37
CA GLU A 55 -11.13 -10.67 7.21
C GLU A 55 -9.82 -10.66 6.43
N THR A 56 -9.14 -11.80 6.35
CA THR A 56 -7.86 -11.95 5.64
C THR A 56 -7.90 -12.98 4.53
N SER A 57 -9.00 -13.72 4.39
CA SER A 57 -9.12 -14.79 3.41
C SER A 57 -9.52 -14.25 2.04
N ALA A 58 -9.03 -14.90 0.99
CA ALA A 58 -9.46 -14.67 -0.38
C ALA A 58 -9.13 -15.87 -1.26
N GLY A 59 -10.00 -16.20 -2.21
CA GLY A 59 -9.70 -17.22 -3.23
C GLY A 59 -9.39 -18.61 -2.69
N GLY A 60 -9.89 -18.98 -1.51
CA GLY A 60 -9.63 -20.26 -0.85
C GLY A 60 -8.38 -20.29 0.05
N ASP A 61 -7.58 -19.22 0.06
CA ASP A 61 -6.47 -19.05 1.01
C ASP A 61 -6.93 -18.22 2.21
N LEU A 62 -6.84 -18.80 3.41
CA LEU A 62 -7.20 -18.15 4.67
C LEU A 62 -6.25 -17.00 5.05
N TRP A 63 -5.02 -17.02 4.54
CA TRP A 63 -3.94 -16.09 4.89
C TRP A 63 -3.63 -15.08 3.78
N ALA A 64 -4.46 -15.02 2.74
CA ALA A 64 -4.21 -14.25 1.53
C ALA A 64 -3.84 -12.76 1.75
N MET A 65 -4.30 -12.16 2.85
CA MET A 65 -4.04 -10.77 3.24
C MET A 65 -3.42 -10.62 4.64
N ALA A 66 -2.97 -11.72 5.25
CA ALA A 66 -2.50 -11.73 6.63
C ALA A 66 -1.13 -11.06 6.81
N ASP A 67 -0.23 -11.22 5.84
CA ASP A 67 1.06 -10.52 5.84
C ASP A 67 0.90 -9.09 5.30
N ARG A 68 1.14 -8.11 6.19
CA ARG A 68 1.00 -6.69 5.85
C ARG A 68 2.10 -6.18 4.90
N ALA A 69 3.31 -6.73 4.97
CA ALA A 69 4.40 -6.37 4.06
C ALA A 69 4.07 -6.84 2.65
N GLU A 70 3.62 -8.09 2.52
CA GLU A 70 3.19 -8.65 1.25
C GLU A 70 1.97 -7.93 0.69
N LEU A 71 0.96 -7.65 1.52
CA LEU A 71 -0.22 -6.90 1.09
C LEU A 71 0.14 -5.51 0.55
N LEU A 72 1.00 -4.76 1.24
CA LEU A 72 1.47 -3.46 0.78
C LEU A 72 2.26 -3.57 -0.53
N HIS A 73 3.11 -4.58 -0.67
CA HIS A 73 3.84 -4.84 -1.90
C HIS A 73 2.87 -5.10 -3.07
N ARG A 74 1.89 -5.99 -2.90
CA ARG A 74 0.86 -6.27 -3.92
C ARG A 74 0.07 -5.01 -4.29
N ILE A 75 -0.35 -4.19 -3.32
CA ILE A 75 -1.04 -2.91 -3.57
C ILE A 75 -0.19 -1.98 -4.44
N VAL A 76 1.08 -1.78 -4.09
CA VAL A 76 1.98 -0.92 -4.88
C VAL A 76 2.15 -1.47 -6.30
N SER A 77 2.40 -2.78 -6.44
CA SER A 77 2.60 -3.44 -7.74
C SER A 77 1.40 -3.31 -8.68
N THR A 78 0.16 -3.27 -8.16
CA THR A 78 -1.04 -3.02 -9.00
C THR A 78 -1.16 -1.59 -9.51
N GLN A 79 -0.51 -0.63 -8.84
CA GLN A 79 -0.59 0.81 -9.13
C GLN A 79 0.61 1.31 -9.95
N SER A 80 1.69 0.53 -9.96
CA SER A 80 2.91 0.81 -10.72
C SER A 80 2.64 0.69 -12.23
N ARG A 81 2.74 1.82 -12.92
CA ARG A 81 2.83 1.93 -14.37
C ARG A 81 4.11 2.67 -14.72
#